data_AF-A0A5H2Z0P7-F1
#
_entry.id   AF-A0A5H2Z0P7-F1
#
_cell.length_a   1.000
_cell.length_b   1.000
_cell.length_c   1.000
_cell.angle_alpha   90.00
_cell.angle_beta   90.00
_cell.angle_gamma   90.00
#
_symmetry.space_group_name_H-M   'P 1'
#
loop_
_entity.id
_entity.type
_entity.pdbx_description
1 polymer ?
#
loop_
_entity_poly.entity_id
_entity_poly.type
_entity_poly.pdbx_seq_one_letter_code
_entity_poly.pdbx_strand_id
1 'polypeptide(L)'
;MAILSFNGRVNIAVRIVTEQYPAAKLYEADGIASKGPTTDPAQIDQLRVVFQNSNNTTVIIKSTGYGEFGAPVLIPEPWLEDVVIQWPVPMDLPEANKLKEQAGFTQAYGAVTLRNPLGPKLGNPYFIFGGNPSQPYVFVDVVTGQVHQGR
;
A
#
# COMPACT_ATOMS: atom_id res chain seq x y z
N MET A 1 18.18 -0.57 15.79
CA MET A 1 17.34 -1.25 14.79
C MET A 1 17.02 -0.25 13.71
N ALA A 2 17.25 -0.58 12.42
CA ALA A 2 16.83 0.29 11.33
C ALA A 2 15.31 0.17 11.15
N ILE A 3 14.62 1.30 11.06
CA ILE A 3 13.20 1.32 10.69
C ILE A 3 13.11 0.80 9.25
N LEU A 4 12.39 -0.29 9.03
CA LEU A 4 12.16 -0.82 7.69
C LEU A 4 11.26 0.13 6.90
N SER A 5 11.56 0.28 5.62
CA SER A 5 10.74 1.09 4.72
C SER A 5 9.34 0.49 4.52
N PHE A 6 8.45 1.23 3.86
CA PHE A 6 7.12 0.72 3.52
C PHE A 6 7.23 -0.55 2.69
N ASN A 7 7.98 -0.52 1.58
CA ASN A 7 8.18 -1.70 0.75
C ASN A 7 8.92 -2.83 1.49
N GLY A 8 9.87 -2.49 2.38
CA GLY A 8 10.54 -3.47 3.23
C GLY A 8 9.55 -4.25 4.11
N ARG A 9 8.56 -3.56 4.70
CA ARG A 9 7.49 -4.20 5.48
C ARG A 9 6.54 -5.01 4.61
N VAL A 10 6.16 -4.51 3.43
CA VAL A 10 5.33 -5.27 2.47
C VAL A 10 6.05 -6.54 2.02
N ASN A 11 7.36 -6.50 1.80
CA ASN A 11 8.13 -7.67 1.41
C ASN A 11 8.12 -8.78 2.49
N ILE A 12 8.14 -8.40 3.77
CA ILE A 12 7.97 -9.34 4.89
C ILE A 12 6.58 -9.96 4.85
N ALA A 13 5.53 -9.15 4.66
CA ALA A 13 4.16 -9.64 4.54
C ALA A 13 4.00 -10.63 3.38
N VAL A 14 4.53 -10.31 2.20
CA VAL A 14 4.52 -11.18 1.01
C VAL A 14 5.19 -12.51 1.33
N ARG A 15 6.36 -12.50 1.97
CA ARG A 15 7.05 -13.74 2.36
C ARG A 15 6.20 -14.58 3.31
N ILE A 16 5.72 -14.00 4.42
CA ILE A 16 4.93 -14.73 5.43
C ILE A 16 3.66 -15.33 4.79
N VAL A 17 2.94 -14.55 3.98
CA VAL A 17 1.70 -15.01 3.36
C VAL A 17 1.97 -16.10 2.33
N THR A 18 2.98 -15.96 1.48
CA THR A 18 3.28 -16.96 0.43
C THR A 18 3.87 -18.26 0.98
N GLU A 19 4.51 -18.24 2.16
CA GLU A 19 4.92 -19.46 2.86
C GLU A 19 3.71 -20.33 3.29
N GLN A 20 2.61 -19.71 3.72
CA GLN A 20 1.39 -20.41 4.14
C GLN A 20 0.37 -20.61 3.00
N TYR A 21 0.31 -19.66 2.07
CA TYR A 21 -0.61 -19.61 0.93
C TYR A 21 0.18 -19.36 -0.37
N PRO A 22 0.82 -20.40 -0.96
CA PRO A 22 1.75 -20.21 -2.08
C PRO A 22 1.16 -19.62 -3.36
N ALA A 23 -0.16 -19.67 -3.51
CA ALA A 23 -0.88 -19.08 -4.64
C ALA A 23 -1.26 -17.61 -4.42
N ALA A 24 -1.01 -17.06 -3.23
CA ALA A 24 -1.41 -15.72 -2.88
C ALA A 24 -0.61 -14.66 -3.66
N LYS A 25 -1.31 -13.62 -4.11
CA LYS A 25 -0.71 -12.52 -4.88
C LYS A 25 -1.14 -11.18 -4.31
N LEU A 26 -0.22 -10.22 -4.26
CA LEU A 26 -0.46 -8.92 -3.63
C LEU A 26 -1.55 -8.14 -4.39
N TYR A 27 -2.57 -7.67 -3.68
CA TYR A 27 -3.54 -6.69 -4.19
C TYR A 27 -3.23 -5.28 -3.72
N GLU A 28 -3.05 -5.12 -2.40
CA GLU A 28 -3.01 -3.81 -1.77
C GLU A 28 -2.18 -3.83 -0.48
N ALA A 29 -1.57 -2.70 -0.15
CA ALA A 29 -1.00 -2.44 1.16
C ALA A 29 -1.44 -1.06 1.68
N ASP A 30 -2.10 -1.04 2.84
CA ASP A 30 -2.63 0.14 3.49
C ASP A 30 -1.77 0.54 4.69
N GLY A 31 -1.19 1.73 4.60
CA GLY A 31 -0.46 2.40 5.65
C GLY A 31 -1.28 3.48 6.34
N ILE A 32 -1.18 3.56 7.67
CA ILE A 32 -1.83 4.61 8.48
C ILE A 32 -0.80 5.31 9.36
N ALA A 33 -0.93 6.63 9.51
CA ALA A 33 -0.24 7.41 10.53
C ALA A 33 -1.04 7.39 11.85
N SER A 34 -0.67 6.53 12.80
CA SER A 34 -1.46 6.34 14.03
C SER A 34 -1.54 7.57 14.95
N LYS A 35 -0.60 8.51 14.81
CA LYS A 35 -0.50 9.75 15.62
C LYS A 35 -1.19 10.96 14.97
N GLY A 36 -1.89 10.76 13.85
CA GLY A 36 -2.58 11.81 13.11
C GLY A 36 -1.88 12.17 11.78
N PRO A 37 -2.47 13.09 11.00
CA PRO A 37 -1.94 13.46 9.69
C PRO A 37 -0.50 13.97 9.74
N THR A 38 0.30 13.56 8.77
CA THR A 38 1.74 13.82 8.70
C THR A 38 2.18 14.21 7.30
N THR A 39 3.34 14.84 7.17
CA THR A 39 4.06 14.99 5.90
C THR A 39 5.25 14.03 5.80
N ASP A 40 5.60 13.34 6.89
CA ASP A 40 6.76 12.44 6.96
C ASP A 40 6.34 10.99 6.69
N PRO A 41 6.80 10.37 5.58
CA PRO A 41 6.48 8.99 5.25
C PRO A 41 6.95 7.98 6.30
N ALA A 42 7.94 8.31 7.12
CA ALA A 42 8.39 7.46 8.23
C ALA A 42 7.36 7.36 9.37
N GLN A 43 6.35 8.24 9.41
CA GLN A 43 5.28 8.19 10.41
C GLN A 43 4.10 7.30 10.01
N ILE A 44 4.14 6.70 8.82
CA ILE A 44 3.20 5.63 8.43
C ILE A 44 3.61 4.35 9.18
N ASP A 45 3.03 4.15 10.36
CA ASP A 45 3.51 3.20 11.37
C ASP A 45 2.67 1.92 11.49
N GLN A 46 1.44 1.93 10.97
CA GLN A 46 0.61 0.74 10.84
C GLN A 46 0.55 0.27 9.39
N LEU A 47 0.43 -1.05 9.18
CA LEU A 47 0.34 -1.66 7.86
C LEU A 47 -0.67 -2.82 7.85
N ARG A 48 -1.59 -2.81 6.89
CA ARG A 48 -2.44 -3.95 6.51
C ARG A 48 -2.10 -4.32 5.07
N VAL A 49 -1.91 -5.60 4.78
CA VAL A 49 -1.61 -6.08 3.43
C VAL A 49 -2.65 -7.11 3.02
N VAL A 50 -3.18 -6.95 1.81
CA VAL A 50 -4.29 -7.73 1.24
C VAL A 50 -3.79 -8.49 0.03
N PHE A 51 -4.17 -9.76 -0.05
CA PHE A 51 -3.76 -10.68 -1.10
C PHE A 51 -4.96 -11.37 -1.73
N GLN A 52 -4.93 -11.46 -3.06
CA GLN A 52 -5.68 -12.46 -3.81
C GLN A 52 -5.23 -13.85 -3.39
N ASN A 53 -6.14 -14.81 -3.31
CA ASN A 53 -5.78 -16.21 -3.13
C ASN A 53 -6.67 -17.15 -3.98
N SER A 54 -6.30 -18.43 -4.03
CA SER A 54 -7.06 -19.49 -4.71
C SER A 54 -8.53 -19.53 -4.27
N ASN A 55 -9.37 -20.11 -5.12
CA ASN A 55 -10.81 -20.30 -4.86
C ASN A 55 -11.58 -19.00 -4.56
N ASN A 56 -11.14 -17.89 -5.14
CA ASN A 56 -11.77 -16.58 -4.98
C ASN A 56 -11.83 -16.11 -3.51
N THR A 57 -10.79 -16.43 -2.75
CA THR A 57 -10.62 -16.04 -1.34
C THR A 57 -9.59 -14.92 -1.20
N THR A 58 -9.58 -14.28 -0.04
CA THR A 58 -8.65 -13.19 0.29
C THR A 58 -7.80 -13.59 1.49
N VAL A 59 -6.53 -13.21 1.50
CA VAL A 59 -5.68 -13.32 2.69
C VAL A 59 -5.29 -11.92 3.15
N ILE A 60 -5.50 -11.63 4.43
CA ILE A 60 -5.10 -10.35 5.03
C ILE A 60 -4.09 -10.62 6.14
N ILE A 61 -3.03 -9.82 6.18
CA ILE A 61 -2.06 -9.81 7.27
C ILE A 61 -1.88 -8.37 7.77
N LYS A 62 -1.73 -8.20 9.08
CA LYS A 62 -1.58 -6.89 9.73
C LYS A 62 -0.30 -6.82 10.52
N SER A 63 0.37 -5.68 10.47
CA SER A 63 1.55 -5.42 11.28
C SER A 63 1.16 -5.30 12.76
N THR A 64 1.94 -5.90 13.64
CA THR A 64 1.89 -5.68 15.10
C THR A 64 3.01 -4.76 15.59
N GLY A 65 3.97 -4.46 14.72
CA GLY A 65 5.10 -3.56 14.96
C GLY A 65 5.85 -3.27 13.65
N TYR A 66 6.97 -2.54 13.74
CA TYR A 66 7.80 -2.26 12.57
C TYR A 66 8.52 -3.52 12.06
N GLY A 67 7.93 -4.18 11.07
CA GLY A 67 8.47 -5.42 10.49
C GLY A 67 7.96 -6.70 11.16
N GLU A 68 7.08 -6.58 12.15
CA GLU A 68 6.42 -7.70 12.80
C GLU A 68 4.96 -7.79 12.36
N PHE A 69 4.48 -9.01 12.15
CA PHE A 69 3.13 -9.29 11.70
C PHE A 69 2.48 -10.36 12.55
N GLY A 70 1.17 -10.24 12.73
CA GLY A 70 0.35 -11.34 13.24
C GLY A 70 0.21 -12.47 12.22
N ALA A 71 -0.58 -13.48 12.56
CA ALA A 71 -0.90 -14.56 11.64
C ALA A 71 -1.71 -14.03 10.43
N PRO A 72 -1.44 -14.52 9.21
CA PRO A 72 -2.34 -14.30 8.08
C PRO A 72 -3.75 -14.83 8.37
N VAL A 73 -4.77 -14.09 7.93
CA VAL A 73 -6.19 -14.45 8.07
C VAL A 73 -6.78 -14.71 6.70
N LEU A 74 -7.28 -15.92 6.48
CA LEU A 74 -8.04 -16.29 5.29
C LEU A 74 -9.49 -15.82 5.43
N ILE A 75 -10.00 -15.17 4.38
CA ILE A 75 -11.35 -14.64 4.27
C ILE A 75 -12.02 -15.36 3.09
N PRO A 76 -13.18 -16.03 3.29
CA PRO A 76 -13.85 -16.83 2.25
C PRO A 76 -14.59 -16.00 1.20
N GLU A 77 -14.18 -14.76 0.97
CA GLU A 77 -14.74 -13.82 0.01
C GLU A 77 -13.64 -13.15 -0.83
N PRO A 78 -13.94 -12.76 -2.08
CA PRO A 78 -12.98 -12.03 -2.90
C PRO A 78 -12.79 -10.59 -2.44
N TRP A 79 -11.59 -10.09 -2.66
CA TRP A 79 -11.31 -8.66 -2.67
C TRP A 79 -11.59 -8.12 -4.07
N LEU A 80 -12.54 -7.19 -4.16
CA LEU A 80 -12.96 -6.60 -5.42
C LEU A 80 -12.17 -5.32 -5.70
N GLU A 81 -12.30 -4.80 -6.92
CA GLU A 81 -11.80 -3.48 -7.32
C GLU A 81 -10.28 -3.29 -7.46
N ASP A 82 -9.48 -4.33 -7.20
CA ASP A 82 -8.03 -4.28 -7.42
C ASP A 82 -7.53 -5.33 -8.42
N VAL A 83 -6.47 -4.95 -9.13
CA VAL A 83 -5.67 -5.83 -9.99
C VAL A 83 -4.45 -6.29 -9.20
N VAL A 84 -4.02 -7.54 -9.42
CA VAL A 84 -2.79 -8.06 -8.81
C VAL A 84 -1.59 -7.17 -9.14
N ILE A 85 -0.88 -6.74 -8.11
CA ILE A 85 0.40 -6.04 -8.22
C ILE A 85 1.50 -7.05 -8.55
N GLN A 86 2.27 -6.77 -9.61
CA GLN A 86 3.51 -7.49 -9.86
C GLN A 86 4.58 -6.99 -8.87
N TRP A 87 4.70 -7.70 -7.75
CA TRP A 87 5.67 -7.38 -6.71
C TRP A 87 7.07 -7.97 -7.03
N PRO A 88 8.19 -7.27 -6.76
CA PRO A 88 8.28 -5.93 -6.17
C PRO A 88 8.05 -4.79 -7.16
N VAL A 89 7.55 -3.65 -6.66
CA VAL A 89 7.46 -2.40 -7.42
C VAL A 89 8.76 -1.58 -7.30
N PRO A 90 9.11 -0.73 -8.28
CA PRO A 90 10.42 -0.06 -8.30
C PRO A 90 10.51 1.17 -7.38
N MET A 91 9.37 1.76 -6.99
CA MET A 91 9.29 2.95 -6.15
C MET A 91 8.90 2.59 -4.71
N ASP A 92 9.50 3.25 -3.73
CA ASP A 92 9.12 3.17 -2.31
C ASP A 92 8.48 4.48 -1.84
N LEU A 93 7.83 4.45 -0.67
CA LEU A 93 7.03 5.56 -0.16
C LEU A 93 7.79 6.90 -0.01
N PRO A 94 9.05 6.94 0.46
CA PRO A 94 9.78 8.21 0.56
C PRO A 94 9.97 8.91 -0.79
N GLU A 95 10.18 8.15 -1.86
CA GLU A 95 10.29 8.69 -3.21
C GLU A 95 8.94 9.18 -3.73
N ALA A 96 7.88 8.40 -3.54
CA ALA A 96 6.52 8.82 -3.89
C ALA A 96 6.12 10.12 -3.16
N ASN A 97 6.46 10.25 -1.88
CA ASN A 97 6.19 11.45 -1.09
C ASN A 97 6.95 12.67 -1.65
N LYS A 98 8.21 12.50 -2.04
CA LYS A 98 9.01 13.55 -2.67
C LYS A 98 8.38 14.01 -4.00
N LEU A 99 7.96 13.08 -4.86
CA LEU A 99 7.32 13.42 -6.14
C LEU A 99 6.00 14.16 -5.93
N LYS A 100 5.17 13.69 -4.99
CA LYS A 100 3.93 14.35 -4.56
C LYS A 100 4.18 15.81 -4.15
N GLU A 101 5.19 16.06 -3.32
CA GLU A 101 5.56 17.40 -2.87
C GLU A 101 6.11 18.28 -3.99
N GLN A 102 6.93 17.72 -4.89
CA GLN A 102 7.45 18.44 -6.07
C GLN A 102 6.33 18.86 -7.04
N ALA A 103 5.22 18.12 -7.08
CA ALA A 103 4.02 18.48 -7.83
C ALA A 103 3.13 19.51 -7.12
N GLY A 104 3.52 20.01 -5.94
CA GLY A 104 2.82 21.06 -5.19
C GLY A 104 1.82 20.55 -4.15
N PHE A 105 1.69 19.23 -3.98
CA PHE A 105 0.83 18.62 -2.97
C PHE A 105 1.62 18.42 -1.67
N THR A 106 1.73 19.46 -0.85
CA THR A 106 2.53 19.46 0.39
C THR A 106 1.71 19.26 1.67
N GLN A 107 0.41 18.99 1.53
CA GLN A 107 -0.50 18.85 2.66
C GLN A 107 -0.27 17.55 3.42
N ALA A 108 -0.59 17.56 4.72
CA ALA A 108 -0.50 16.38 5.57
C ALA A 108 -1.55 15.33 5.19
N TYR A 109 -1.15 14.05 5.26
CA TYR A 109 -1.96 12.87 4.95
C TYR A 109 -2.01 11.93 6.16
N GLY A 110 -3.15 11.26 6.36
CA GLY A 110 -3.34 10.30 7.45
C GLY A 110 -3.15 8.84 7.02
N ALA A 111 -3.22 8.59 5.71
CA ALA A 111 -3.11 7.25 5.14
C ALA A 111 -2.40 7.28 3.78
N VAL A 112 -1.79 6.14 3.46
CA VAL A 112 -1.19 5.84 2.16
C VAL A 112 -1.59 4.43 1.77
N THR A 113 -2.02 4.26 0.53
CA THR A 113 -2.37 2.95 -0.01
C THR A 113 -1.53 2.67 -1.24
N LEU A 114 -0.83 1.54 -1.27
CA LEU A 114 -0.24 0.98 -2.49
C LEU A 114 -1.24 0.00 -3.10
N ARG A 115 -1.82 0.34 -4.25
CA ARG A 115 -2.76 -0.56 -4.97
C ARG A 115 -2.70 -0.37 -6.47
N ASN A 116 -3.22 -1.33 -7.23
CA ASN A 116 -3.47 -1.17 -8.67
C ASN A 116 -4.98 -1.18 -8.93
N PRO A 117 -5.65 -0.01 -8.95
CA PRO A 117 -7.10 0.07 -9.07
C PRO A 117 -7.61 -0.58 -10.36
N LEU A 118 -8.72 -1.30 -10.25
CA LEU A 118 -9.46 -1.80 -11.40
C LEU A 118 -10.04 -0.62 -12.19
N GLY A 119 -9.55 -0.45 -13.42
CA GLY A 119 -10.01 0.58 -14.34
C GLY A 119 -10.51 0.00 -15.66
N PRO A 120 -11.12 0.84 -16.52
CA PRO A 120 -11.52 0.43 -17.87
C PRO A 120 -10.32 0.04 -18.77
N LYS A 121 -9.10 0.38 -18.34
CA LYS A 121 -7.83 -0.02 -18.92
C LYS A 121 -6.91 -0.51 -17.81
N LEU A 122 -6.05 -1.48 -18.12
CA LEU A 122 -4.97 -1.87 -17.22
C LEU A 122 -4.03 -0.68 -17.00
N GLY A 123 -3.68 -0.44 -15.74
CA GLY A 123 -2.78 0.62 -15.31
C GLY A 123 -1.62 0.09 -14.48
N ASN A 124 -0.74 1.02 -14.09
CA ASN A 124 0.33 0.76 -13.13
C ASN A 124 -0.24 0.85 -11.69
N PRO A 125 0.41 0.21 -10.71
CA PRO A 125 0.13 0.48 -9.31
C PRO A 125 0.44 1.94 -8.94
N TYR A 126 -0.22 2.44 -7.91
CA TYR A 126 -0.01 3.79 -7.37
C TYR A 126 0.23 3.74 -5.87
N PHE A 127 1.07 4.67 -5.38
CA PHE A 127 0.91 5.17 -4.03
C PHE A 127 -0.17 6.24 -4.02
N ILE A 128 -1.19 6.05 -3.19
CA ILE A 128 -2.34 6.92 -3.05
C ILE A 128 -2.31 7.54 -1.66
N PHE A 129 -2.04 8.84 -1.60
CA PHE A 129 -2.02 9.62 -0.37
C PHE A 129 -3.43 10.13 -0.05
N GLY A 130 -3.87 9.98 1.20
CA GLY A 130 -5.20 10.37 1.63
C GLY A 130 -5.37 10.38 3.15
N GLY A 131 -6.58 10.10 3.63
CA GLY A 131 -6.88 10.06 5.07
C GLY A 131 -7.01 11.44 5.74
N ASN A 132 -7.01 12.52 4.95
CA ASN A 132 -7.37 13.86 5.39
C ASN A 132 -8.67 14.27 4.66
N PRO A 133 -9.84 14.29 5.35
CA PRO A 133 -11.14 14.55 4.72
C PRO A 133 -11.24 15.90 3.99
N SER A 134 -10.39 16.85 4.34
CA SER A 134 -10.36 18.18 3.74
C SER A 134 -9.46 18.27 2.50
N GLN A 135 -8.88 17.16 2.05
CA GLN A 135 -7.92 17.11 0.96
C GLN A 135 -8.31 16.02 -0.05
N PRO A 136 -8.05 16.25 -1.35
CA PRO A 136 -8.23 15.21 -2.35
C PRO A 136 -7.21 14.09 -2.15
N TYR A 137 -7.51 12.93 -2.72
CA TYR A 137 -6.51 11.88 -2.87
C TYR A 137 -5.45 12.31 -3.89
N VAL A 138 -4.19 11.94 -3.64
CA VAL A 138 -3.09 12.19 -4.57
C VAL A 138 -2.46 10.87 -4.95
N PHE A 139 -2.35 10.61 -6.25
CA PHE A 139 -1.88 9.37 -6.83
C PHE A 139 -0.49 9.61 -7.41
N VAL A 140 0.44 8.71 -7.09
CA VAL A 140 1.79 8.70 -7.65
C VAL A 140 2.01 7.35 -8.31
N ASP A 141 2.18 7.33 -9.63
CA ASP A 141 2.42 6.12 -10.41
C ASP A 141 3.78 5.54 -10.03
N VAL A 142 3.81 4.29 -9.56
CA VAL A 142 5.04 3.68 -9.06
C VAL A 142 6.06 3.37 -10.16
N VAL A 143 5.65 3.37 -11.44
CA VAL A 143 6.50 3.08 -12.60
C VAL A 143 6.94 4.38 -13.28
N THR A 144 6.01 5.31 -13.52
CA THR A 144 6.29 6.53 -14.29
C THR A 144 6.65 7.73 -13.42
N GLY A 145 6.33 7.70 -12.13
CA GLY A 145 6.46 8.84 -11.23
C GLY A 145 5.49 9.98 -11.51
N GLN A 146 4.53 9.79 -12.42
CA GLN A 146 3.51 10.80 -12.68
C GLN A 146 2.60 10.97 -11.46
N VAL A 147 2.39 12.24 -11.10
CA VAL A 147 1.52 12.64 -9.98
C VAL A 147 0.22 13.20 -10.54
N HIS A 148 -0.91 12.74 -10.00
CA HIS A 148 -2.21 13.32 -10.33
C HIS A 148 -3.14 13.33 -9.11
N GLN A 149 -4.09 14.27 -9.14
CA GLN A 149 -5.14 14.35 -8.14
C GLN A 149 -6.28 13.40 -8.52
N GLY A 150 -6.72 12.58 -7.57
CA GLY A 150 -7.96 11.82 -7.70
C GLY A 150 -9.17 12.67 -7.32
N ARG A 151 -10.31 12.35 -7.93
CA ARG A 151 -11.62 12.86 -7.52
C ARG A 151 -12.32 11.83 -6.65
#